data_AF-A0A960SUJ3-F1
#
_entry.id   AF-A0A960SUJ3-F1
#
_cell.length_a   1.000
_cell.length_b   1.000
_cell.length_c   1.000
_cell.angle_alpha   90.00
_cell.angle_beta   90.00
_cell.angle_gamma   90.00
#
_symmetry.space_group_name_H-M   'P 1'
#
loop_
_entity.id
_entity.type
_entity.pdbx_description
1 polymer ?
#
loop_
_entity_poly.entity_id
_entity_poly.type
_entity_poly.pdbx_seq_one_letter_code
_entity_poly.pdbx_strand_id
1 'polypeptide(L)'
;AARLNAAGLPLIRHIAGVPIDLLSLLVGRAGPQLSQFARGLDDRPLVPAGEPAKSFSQQETFDRDQTDEGFLEATLRRMADRLFAKVRADGKSVRTLTVRVRYNDMSEDQVSESLVEPTDLETDVYGRIAGMLKRAWRRRVSLRLVSLKLSNLYGAVFRSELALERSAQQHDARRRLAGVVDRLRQEYGPEVLLRGHDMVLREGEPDPTPKFRVVLEPGPIVARRLSGGSIGKPIHKLGELGRNEPPIPPGEPPAPSRPSPSSRTTSHAIT
;
A
#
# COMPACT_ATOMS: atom_id res chain seq x y z
N ALA A 1 -15.76 -5.11 -17.18
CA ALA A 1 -15.19 -5.00 -18.54
C ALA A 1 -14.71 -6.36 -19.07
N ALA A 2 -13.66 -6.99 -18.51
CA ALA A 2 -13.08 -8.23 -19.04
C ALA A 2 -14.10 -9.36 -19.32
N ARG A 3 -15.02 -9.64 -18.38
CA ARG A 3 -16.08 -10.66 -18.56
C ARG A 3 -17.07 -10.34 -19.68
N LEU A 4 -17.46 -9.07 -19.83
CA LEU A 4 -18.38 -8.62 -20.89
C LEU A 4 -17.70 -8.70 -22.26
N ASN A 5 -16.41 -8.34 -22.33
CA ASN A 5 -15.62 -8.45 -23.55
C ASN A 5 -15.45 -9.91 -23.97
N ALA A 6 -15.16 -10.81 -23.03
CA ALA A 6 -15.05 -12.24 -23.29
C ALA A 6 -16.39 -12.85 -23.77
N ALA A 7 -17.52 -12.29 -23.34
CA ALA A 7 -18.86 -12.68 -23.77
C ALA A 7 -19.33 -12.01 -25.09
N GLY A 8 -18.44 -11.29 -25.78
CA GLY A 8 -18.79 -10.63 -27.05
C GLY A 8 -19.66 -9.37 -26.90
N LEU A 9 -19.67 -8.75 -25.71
CA LEU A 9 -20.42 -7.52 -25.41
C LEU A 9 -19.47 -6.31 -25.21
N PRO A 10 -18.64 -5.91 -26.20
CA PRO A 10 -17.68 -4.81 -26.03
C PRO A 10 -18.32 -3.42 -26.02
N LEU A 11 -19.59 -3.28 -26.38
CA LEU A 11 -20.26 -1.99 -26.58
C LEU A 11 -21.54 -1.90 -25.75
N ILE A 12 -21.88 -0.68 -25.32
CA ILE A 12 -23.06 -0.41 -24.49
C ILE A 12 -24.35 -0.92 -25.17
N ARG A 13 -24.49 -0.70 -26.49
CA ARG A 13 -25.63 -1.19 -27.27
C ARG A 13 -25.80 -2.72 -27.22
N HIS A 14 -24.71 -3.48 -27.08
CA HIS A 14 -24.79 -4.93 -26.98
C HIS A 14 -25.39 -5.32 -25.63
N ILE A 15 -25.00 -4.62 -24.56
CA ILE A 15 -25.55 -4.82 -23.21
C ILE A 15 -27.04 -4.44 -23.18
N ALA A 16 -27.43 -3.34 -23.83
CA ALA A 16 -28.82 -2.89 -23.89
C ALA A 16 -29.77 -3.89 -24.59
N GLY A 17 -29.23 -4.69 -25.52
CA GLY A 17 -29.97 -5.73 -26.25
C GLY A 17 -30.03 -7.09 -25.54
N VAL A 18 -29.29 -7.29 -24.44
CA VAL A 18 -29.25 -8.59 -23.74
C VAL A 18 -30.39 -8.68 -22.71
N PRO A 19 -31.14 -9.80 -22.68
CA PRO A 19 -32.11 -10.08 -21.62
C PRO A 19 -31.48 -10.01 -20.22
N ILE A 20 -32.20 -9.42 -19.27
CA ILE A 20 -31.70 -9.17 -17.92
C ILE A 20 -31.24 -10.44 -17.19
N ASP A 21 -31.89 -11.57 -17.44
CA ASP A 21 -31.54 -12.87 -16.84
C ASP A 21 -30.17 -13.37 -17.30
N LEU A 22 -29.89 -13.26 -18.61
CA LEU A 22 -28.60 -13.62 -19.19
C LEU A 22 -27.49 -12.67 -18.72
N LEU A 23 -27.80 -11.38 -18.61
CA LEU A 23 -26.85 -10.41 -18.09
C LEU A 23 -26.54 -10.68 -16.60
N SER A 24 -27.55 -11.05 -15.82
CA SER A 24 -27.40 -11.41 -14.41
C SER A 24 -26.62 -12.71 -14.21
N LEU A 25 -26.74 -13.68 -15.12
CA LEU A 25 -25.89 -14.87 -15.13
C LEU A 25 -24.41 -14.52 -15.37
N LEU A 26 -24.13 -13.52 -16.22
CA LEU A 26 -22.77 -13.13 -16.57
C LEU A 26 -22.07 -12.24 -15.53
N VAL A 27 -22.80 -11.26 -14.97
CA VAL A 27 -22.23 -10.25 -14.05
C VAL A 27 -22.83 -10.28 -12.64
N GLY A 28 -23.70 -11.25 -12.34
CA GLY A 28 -24.33 -11.42 -11.04
C GLY A 28 -25.33 -10.30 -10.72
N ARG A 29 -25.34 -9.88 -9.45
CA ARG A 29 -26.26 -8.87 -8.90
C ARG A 29 -26.20 -7.51 -9.61
N ALA A 30 -25.11 -7.22 -10.34
CA ALA A 30 -24.97 -6.00 -11.11
C ALA A 30 -25.75 -6.01 -12.44
N GLY A 31 -26.28 -7.17 -12.87
CA GLY A 31 -26.95 -7.35 -14.16
C GLY A 31 -28.11 -6.37 -14.38
N PRO A 32 -29.08 -6.28 -13.45
CA PRO A 32 -30.20 -5.34 -13.58
C PRO A 32 -29.77 -3.89 -13.73
N GLN A 33 -28.87 -3.43 -12.86
CA GLN A 33 -28.37 -2.05 -12.86
C GLN A 33 -27.59 -1.74 -14.14
N LEU A 34 -26.76 -2.67 -14.61
CA LEU A 34 -26.00 -2.52 -15.84
C LEU A 34 -26.93 -2.45 -17.07
N SER A 35 -28.04 -3.21 -17.06
CA SER A 35 -29.07 -3.18 -18.10
C SER A 35 -29.80 -1.84 -18.16
N GLN A 36 -30.10 -1.24 -17.00
CA GLN A 36 -30.71 0.09 -16.90
C GLN A 36 -29.76 1.17 -17.41
N PHE A 37 -28.50 1.16 -16.94
CA PHE A 37 -27.47 2.10 -17.39
C PHE A 37 -27.22 2.03 -18.90
N ALA A 38 -27.21 0.82 -19.48
CA ALA A 38 -27.05 0.65 -20.92
C ALA A 38 -28.21 1.24 -21.75
N ARG A 39 -29.39 1.41 -21.13
CA ARG A 39 -30.57 2.06 -21.72
C ARG A 39 -30.72 3.53 -21.30
N GLY A 40 -29.74 4.10 -20.61
CA GLY A 40 -29.79 5.47 -20.12
C GLY A 40 -30.78 5.70 -18.98
N LEU A 41 -31.17 4.63 -18.26
CA LEU A 41 -32.06 4.70 -17.11
C LEU A 41 -31.22 4.78 -15.83
N ASP A 42 -31.31 5.90 -15.12
CA ASP A 42 -30.72 6.11 -13.80
C ASP A 42 -31.71 6.93 -12.96
N ASP A 43 -32.41 6.26 -12.05
CA ASP A 43 -33.45 6.82 -11.18
C ASP A 43 -32.92 7.21 -9.80
N ARG A 44 -31.59 7.15 -9.60
CA ARG A 44 -30.98 7.47 -8.31
C ARG A 44 -31.32 8.91 -7.92
N PRO A 45 -31.86 9.13 -6.71
CA PRO A 45 -32.21 10.47 -6.27
C PRO A 45 -30.95 11.32 -6.12
N LEU A 46 -31.09 12.63 -6.37
CA LEU A 46 -30.09 13.59 -5.93
C LEU A 46 -30.08 13.60 -4.41
N VAL A 47 -28.98 13.17 -3.80
CA VAL A 47 -28.81 13.18 -2.34
C VAL A 47 -28.07 14.47 -1.97
N PRO A 48 -28.73 15.47 -1.34
CA PRO A 48 -28.15 16.79 -1.07
C PRO A 48 -27.10 16.78 0.06
N ALA A 49 -27.11 15.76 0.91
CA ALA A 49 -26.12 15.57 1.98
C ALA A 49 -25.34 14.28 1.74
N GLY A 50 -24.01 14.35 1.80
CA GLY A 50 -23.18 13.15 1.72
C GLY A 50 -23.51 12.17 2.83
N GLU A 51 -23.58 10.87 2.50
CA GLU A 51 -23.71 9.84 3.52
C GLU A 51 -22.58 9.97 4.56
N PRO A 52 -22.85 9.69 5.85
CA PRO A 52 -21.80 9.70 6.86
C PRO A 52 -20.65 8.80 6.44
N ALA A 53 -19.41 9.28 6.63
CA ALA A 53 -18.22 8.53 6.24
C ALA A 53 -18.27 7.11 6.81
N LYS A 54 -18.10 6.10 5.94
CA LYS A 54 -18.11 4.66 6.28
C LYS A 54 -16.73 4.12 6.69
N SER A 55 -15.67 4.86 6.35
CA SER A 55 -14.29 4.54 6.70
C SER A 55 -13.40 5.77 6.53
N PHE A 56 -12.25 5.77 7.19
CA PHE A 56 -11.17 6.72 6.97
C PHE A 56 -9.97 5.96 6.44
N SER A 57 -9.32 6.44 5.38
CA SER A 57 -8.12 5.79 4.85
C SER A 57 -7.10 6.79 4.34
N GLN A 58 -5.84 6.42 4.46
CA GLN A 58 -4.72 7.12 3.85
C GLN A 58 -3.83 6.09 3.16
N GLN A 59 -3.25 6.49 2.05
CA GLN A 59 -2.27 5.71 1.32
C GLN A 59 -1.11 6.62 0.92
N GLU A 60 0.06 6.02 0.76
CA GLU A 60 1.27 6.70 0.34
C GLU A 60 1.95 5.82 -0.69
N THR A 61 2.14 6.41 -1.88
CA THR A 61 2.92 5.81 -2.95
C THR A 61 4.32 6.38 -2.83
N PHE A 62 5.31 5.52 -2.70
CA PHE A 62 6.70 5.95 -2.53
C PHE A 62 7.29 6.40 -3.85
N ASP A 63 8.33 7.23 -3.82
CA ASP A 63 9.09 7.59 -5.01
C ASP A 63 9.94 6.41 -5.48
N ARG A 64 10.55 5.69 -4.52
CA ARG A 64 11.31 4.46 -4.74
C ARG A 64 10.68 3.30 -3.99
N ASP A 65 10.72 2.10 -4.57
CA ASP A 65 10.18 0.94 -3.88
C ASP A 65 10.97 0.66 -2.59
N GLN A 66 10.25 0.46 -1.48
CA GLN A 66 10.81 0.42 -0.15
C GLN A 66 10.95 -1.01 0.39
N THR A 67 12.07 -1.26 1.05
CA THR A 67 12.38 -2.52 1.75
C THR A 67 12.69 -2.32 3.24
N ASP A 68 12.78 -1.07 3.70
CA ASP A 68 13.05 -0.77 5.09
C ASP A 68 11.78 -0.86 5.95
N GLU A 69 11.72 -1.88 6.81
CA GLU A 69 10.55 -2.12 7.65
C GLU A 69 10.31 -0.98 8.65
N GLY A 70 11.36 -0.35 9.19
CA GLY A 70 11.25 0.73 10.16
C GLY A 70 10.62 1.98 9.55
N PHE A 71 11.02 2.33 8.32
CA PHE A 71 10.46 3.41 7.54
C PHE A 71 8.98 3.15 7.20
N LEU A 72 8.64 1.93 6.77
CA LEU A 72 7.27 1.54 6.45
C LEU A 72 6.36 1.57 7.68
N GLU A 73 6.84 1.06 8.81
CA GLU A 73 6.13 1.12 10.10
C GLU A 73 5.94 2.56 10.56
N ALA A 74 6.98 3.39 10.49
CA ALA A 74 6.90 4.80 10.82
C ALA A 74 5.89 5.55 9.95
N THR A 75 5.87 5.24 8.64
CA THR A 75 4.91 5.81 7.69
C THR A 75 3.47 5.45 8.09
N LEU A 76 3.20 4.17 8.40
CA LEU A 76 1.88 3.72 8.86
C LEU A 76 1.47 4.36 10.19
N ARG A 77 2.40 4.57 11.14
CA ARG A 77 2.12 5.28 12.39
C ARG A 77 1.78 6.75 12.15
N ARG A 78 2.52 7.44 11.27
CA ARG A 78 2.18 8.80 10.84
C ARG A 78 0.81 8.87 10.17
N MET A 79 0.43 7.86 9.38
CA MET A 79 -0.93 7.75 8.84
C MET A 79 -1.97 7.58 9.95
N ALA A 80 -1.68 6.75 10.95
CA ALA A 80 -2.58 6.58 12.09
C ALA A 80 -2.82 7.91 12.80
N ASP A 81 -1.77 8.69 13.10
CA ASP A 81 -1.90 10.01 13.73
C ASP A 81 -2.87 10.92 12.98
N ARG A 82 -2.72 11.00 11.65
CA ARG A 82 -3.55 11.85 10.79
C ARG A 82 -4.99 11.34 10.70
N LEU A 83 -5.18 10.02 10.62
CA LEU A 83 -6.50 9.42 10.51
C LEU A 83 -7.27 9.53 11.83
N PHE A 84 -6.62 9.28 12.97
CA PHE A 84 -7.27 9.39 14.27
C PHE A 84 -7.63 10.83 14.63
N ALA A 85 -6.84 11.83 14.23
CA ALA A 85 -7.24 13.23 14.33
C ALA A 85 -8.55 13.51 13.56
N LYS A 86 -8.72 12.95 12.36
CA LYS A 86 -9.97 13.06 11.57
C LYS A 86 -11.14 12.31 12.21
N VAL A 87 -10.89 11.10 12.71
CA VAL A 87 -11.89 10.29 13.42
C VAL A 87 -12.43 11.05 14.64
N ARG A 88 -11.54 11.67 15.42
CA ARG A 88 -11.91 12.50 16.57
C ARG A 88 -12.65 13.79 16.17
N ALA A 89 -12.23 14.46 15.10
CA ALA A 89 -12.91 15.64 14.58
C ALA A 89 -14.37 15.33 14.17
N ASP A 90 -14.60 14.12 13.64
CA ASP A 90 -15.93 13.60 13.30
C ASP A 90 -16.73 13.08 14.52
N GLY A 91 -16.16 13.11 15.73
CA GLY A 91 -16.79 12.58 16.95
C GLY A 91 -16.99 11.06 16.94
N LYS A 92 -16.19 10.33 16.16
CA LYS A 92 -16.33 8.87 15.96
C LYS A 92 -15.26 8.09 16.71
N SER A 93 -15.48 6.78 16.80
CA SER A 93 -14.45 5.80 17.17
C SER A 93 -14.40 4.68 16.13
N VAL A 94 -13.27 3.98 16.04
CA VAL A 94 -13.03 2.92 15.03
C VAL A 94 -12.71 1.60 15.72
N ARG A 95 -13.18 0.50 15.14
CA ARG A 95 -12.90 -0.84 15.66
C ARG A 95 -11.94 -1.65 14.80
N THR A 96 -11.97 -1.45 13.48
CA THR A 96 -11.25 -2.32 12.55
C THR A 96 -10.18 -1.55 11.81
N LEU A 97 -8.95 -2.04 11.88
CA LEU A 97 -7.81 -1.57 11.11
C LEU A 97 -7.55 -2.50 9.94
N THR A 98 -7.16 -1.94 8.80
CA THR A 98 -6.69 -2.68 7.64
C THR A 98 -5.38 -2.06 7.17
N VAL A 99 -4.32 -2.86 7.15
CA VAL A 99 -3.06 -2.52 6.49
C VAL A 99 -3.06 -3.19 5.13
N ARG A 100 -2.81 -2.43 4.08
CA ARG A 100 -2.63 -2.94 2.73
C ARG A 100 -1.28 -2.49 2.20
N VAL A 101 -0.61 -3.42 1.54
CA VAL A 101 0.65 -3.21 0.84
C VAL A 101 0.45 -3.49 -0.64
N ARG A 102 1.13 -2.73 -1.49
CA ARG A 102 1.20 -2.97 -2.92
C ARG A 102 2.66 -3.15 -3.33
N TYR A 103 2.93 -4.23 -4.04
CA TYR A 103 4.26 -4.56 -4.54
C TYR A 103 4.59 -3.79 -5.83
N ASN A 104 5.83 -3.88 -6.28
CA ASN A 104 6.30 -3.26 -7.52
C ASN A 104 5.60 -3.79 -8.80
N ASP A 105 5.13 -5.05 -8.77
CA ASP A 105 4.32 -5.66 -9.84
C ASP A 105 2.82 -5.29 -9.76
N MET A 106 2.47 -4.30 -8.93
CA MET A 106 1.11 -3.82 -8.67
C MET A 106 0.17 -4.85 -8.01
N SER A 107 0.67 -6.03 -7.63
CA SER A 107 -0.10 -6.94 -6.79
C SER A 107 -0.30 -6.35 -5.40
N GLU A 108 -1.42 -6.70 -4.76
CA GLU A 108 -1.79 -6.18 -3.44
C GLU A 108 -2.01 -7.33 -2.45
N ASP A 109 -1.53 -7.12 -1.23
CA ASP A 109 -1.88 -7.94 -0.08
C ASP A 109 -2.46 -7.02 1.01
N GLN A 110 -3.38 -7.56 1.82
CA GLN A 110 -3.95 -6.81 2.93
C GLN A 110 -4.28 -7.71 4.11
N VAL A 111 -4.18 -7.15 5.31
CA VAL A 111 -4.56 -7.79 6.57
C VAL A 111 -5.46 -6.83 7.33
N SER A 112 -6.55 -7.37 7.88
CA SER A 112 -7.45 -6.63 8.76
C SER A 112 -7.48 -7.25 10.14
N GLU A 113 -7.61 -6.40 11.15
CA GLU A 113 -7.71 -6.78 12.55
C GLU A 113 -8.75 -5.90 13.23
N SER A 114 -9.66 -6.52 13.99
CA SER A 114 -10.65 -5.79 14.78
C SER A 114 -10.24 -5.79 16.24
N LEU A 115 -10.27 -4.61 16.84
CA LEU A 115 -10.07 -4.41 18.26
C LEU A 115 -11.26 -4.99 19.04
N VAL A 116 -10.98 -5.37 20.29
CA VAL A 116 -12.02 -5.80 21.24
C VAL A 116 -13.03 -4.67 21.41
N GLU A 117 -12.51 -3.46 21.63
CA GLU A 117 -13.27 -2.24 21.85
C GLU A 117 -12.91 -1.19 20.79
N PRO A 118 -13.89 -0.42 20.29
CA PRO A 118 -13.60 0.71 19.40
C PRO A 118 -12.86 1.81 20.16
N THR A 119 -11.90 2.44 19.49
CA THR A 119 -11.05 3.51 20.06
C THR A 119 -11.02 4.72 19.14
N ASP A 120 -10.79 5.89 19.72
CA ASP A 120 -10.46 7.13 19.01
C ASP A 120 -9.00 7.56 19.24
N LEU A 121 -8.15 6.67 19.77
CA LEU A 121 -6.73 6.93 20.05
C LEU A 121 -5.79 6.15 19.14
N GLU A 122 -4.85 6.86 18.52
CA GLU A 122 -3.79 6.26 17.72
C GLU A 122 -2.81 5.41 18.55
N THR A 123 -2.63 5.74 19.83
CA THR A 123 -1.70 5.02 20.72
C THR A 123 -2.10 3.57 20.96
N ASP A 124 -3.40 3.28 20.87
CA ASP A 124 -3.94 1.94 21.11
C ASP A 124 -3.63 0.98 19.95
N VAL A 125 -3.23 1.52 18.79
CA VAL A 125 -3.02 0.75 17.56
C VAL A 125 -1.55 0.64 17.16
N TYR A 126 -0.66 1.50 17.69
CA TYR A 126 0.76 1.50 17.33
C TYR A 126 1.46 0.15 17.52
N GLY A 127 1.12 -0.56 18.61
CA GLY A 127 1.68 -1.89 18.90
C GLY A 127 1.23 -2.97 17.91
N ARG A 128 0.15 -2.73 17.16
CA ARG A 128 -0.42 -3.69 16.20
C ARG A 128 0.11 -3.48 14.78
N ILE A 129 0.47 -2.25 14.43
CA ILE A 129 0.89 -1.86 13.08
C ILE A 129 2.04 -2.74 12.58
N ALA A 130 3.09 -2.94 13.38
CA ALA A 130 4.25 -3.76 13.00
C ALA A 130 3.84 -5.21 12.67
N GLY A 131 3.05 -5.84 13.53
CA GLY A 131 2.56 -7.20 13.32
C GLY A 131 1.63 -7.32 12.11
N MET A 132 0.77 -6.33 11.87
CA MET A 132 -0.09 -6.27 10.70
C MET A 132 0.70 -6.07 9.40
N LEU A 133 1.71 -5.19 9.41
CA LEU A 133 2.61 -4.97 8.28
C LEU A 133 3.33 -6.27 7.91
N LYS A 134 3.94 -6.96 8.87
CA LYS A 134 4.60 -8.26 8.64
C LYS A 134 3.68 -9.31 8.02
N ARG A 135 2.42 -9.36 8.47
CA ARG A 135 1.42 -10.33 7.96
C ARG A 135 0.89 -9.94 6.56
N ALA A 136 0.82 -8.65 6.26
CA ALA A 136 0.43 -8.15 4.94
C ALA A 136 1.58 -8.29 3.93
N TRP A 137 2.82 -8.09 4.37
CA TRP A 137 4.02 -8.18 3.56
C TRP A 137 4.52 -9.63 3.44
N ARG A 138 3.78 -10.44 2.69
CA ARG A 138 4.01 -11.89 2.56
C ARG A 138 5.21 -12.25 1.70
N ARG A 139 5.48 -11.44 0.68
CA ARG A 139 6.57 -11.68 -0.29
C ARG A 139 7.78 -10.85 0.12
N ARG A 140 8.98 -11.42 0.06
CA ARG A 140 10.25 -10.69 0.29
C ARG A 140 10.62 -9.82 -0.93
N VAL A 141 9.70 -8.96 -1.33
CA VAL A 141 9.80 -8.04 -2.49
C VAL A 141 9.54 -6.63 -1.98
N SER A 142 10.17 -5.63 -2.61
CA SER A 142 9.96 -4.23 -2.28
C SER A 142 8.50 -3.79 -2.43
N LEU A 143 8.10 -2.80 -1.64
CA LEU A 143 6.76 -2.23 -1.65
C LEU A 143 6.75 -0.88 -2.35
N ARG A 144 5.79 -0.70 -3.25
CA ARG A 144 5.54 0.56 -3.97
C ARG A 144 4.61 1.50 -3.19
N LEU A 145 3.70 0.92 -2.41
CA LEU A 145 2.69 1.66 -1.66
C LEU A 145 2.34 0.93 -0.37
N VAL A 146 2.07 1.71 0.67
CA VAL A 146 1.37 1.26 1.87
C VAL A 146 0.12 2.08 2.11
N SER A 147 -0.86 1.47 2.76
CA SER A 147 -2.09 2.15 3.14
C SER A 147 -2.62 1.64 4.47
N LEU A 148 -3.25 2.56 5.18
CA LEU A 148 -3.96 2.30 6.42
C LEU A 148 -5.42 2.72 6.24
N LYS A 149 -6.33 1.81 6.58
CA LYS A 149 -7.77 2.05 6.57
C LYS A 149 -8.35 1.74 7.94
N LEU A 150 -9.20 2.64 8.43
CA LEU A 150 -10.00 2.52 9.64
C LEU A 150 -11.47 2.35 9.23
N SER A 151 -12.12 1.33 9.75
CA SER A 151 -13.51 0.98 9.43
C SER A 151 -14.24 0.45 10.65
N ASN A 152 -15.52 0.10 10.47
CA ASN A 152 -16.42 -0.26 11.57
C ASN A 152 -16.51 0.88 12.58
N LEU A 153 -17.11 1.98 12.13
CA LEU A 153 -17.16 3.26 12.82
C LEU A 153 -18.37 3.31 13.77
N TYR A 154 -18.18 3.91 14.93
CA TYR A 154 -19.21 4.10 15.94
C TYR A 154 -19.40 5.59 16.22
N GLY A 155 -20.65 6.01 16.42
CA GLY A 155 -21.05 7.41 16.59
C GLY A 155 -20.82 7.99 17.99
N ALA A 156 -19.98 7.35 18.81
CA ALA A 156 -19.66 7.80 20.14
C ALA A 156 -18.27 7.31 20.57
N VAL A 157 -17.73 7.99 21.58
CA VAL A 157 -16.57 7.53 22.34
C VAL A 157 -17.03 6.32 23.15
N PHE A 158 -16.50 5.15 22.84
CA PHE A 158 -16.86 3.94 23.55
C PHE A 158 -16.07 3.84 24.85
N ARG A 159 -16.76 3.52 25.95
CA ARG A 159 -16.15 3.23 27.26
C ARG A 159 -16.88 2.05 27.90
N SER A 160 -16.15 1.00 28.21
CA SER A 160 -16.64 -0.14 29.01
C SER A 160 -16.30 0.00 30.50
N GLU A 161 -15.19 0.67 30.81
CA GLU A 161 -14.63 0.80 32.16
C GLU A 161 -15.30 1.89 33.02
N LEU A 162 -15.31 1.69 34.34
CA LEU A 162 -15.84 2.66 35.30
C LEU A 162 -14.87 3.84 35.49
N ALA A 163 -15.40 5.05 35.70
CA ALA A 163 -14.60 6.28 35.77
C ALA A 163 -13.54 6.31 36.89
N LEU A 164 -13.73 5.55 37.96
CA LEU A 164 -12.78 5.46 39.08
C LEU A 164 -11.67 4.44 38.84
N GLU A 165 -11.77 3.61 37.80
CA GLU A 165 -10.72 2.67 37.45
C GLU A 165 -9.49 3.40 36.92
N ARG A 166 -8.31 2.92 37.31
CA ARG A 166 -7.03 3.56 36.95
C ARG A 166 -6.79 3.54 35.44
N SER A 167 -7.23 2.49 34.75
CA SER A 167 -7.16 2.35 33.30
C SER A 167 -8.01 3.41 32.59
N ALA A 168 -9.24 3.64 33.05
CA ALA A 168 -10.13 4.68 32.55
C ALA A 168 -9.50 6.08 32.72
N GLN A 169 -8.93 6.37 33.90
CA GLN A 169 -8.25 7.64 34.15
C GLN A 169 -7.03 7.86 33.24
N GLN A 170 -6.26 6.80 32.98
CA GLN A 170 -5.10 6.86 32.07
C GLN A 170 -5.55 7.09 30.62
N HIS A 171 -6.60 6.39 30.18
CA HIS A 171 -7.19 6.58 28.86
C HIS A 171 -7.66 8.03 28.69
N ASP A 172 -8.32 8.59 29.71
CA ASP A 172 -8.81 9.97 29.70
C ASP A 172 -7.68 11.00 29.66
N ALA A 173 -6.56 10.72 30.32
CA ALA A 173 -5.36 11.54 30.22
C ALA A 173 -4.78 11.50 28.80
N ARG A 174 -4.67 10.32 28.19
CA ARG A 174 -4.20 10.15 26.80
C ARG A 174 -5.10 10.84 25.80
N ARG A 175 -6.42 10.75 25.99
CA ARG A 175 -7.41 11.41 25.13
C ARG A 175 -7.35 12.93 25.23
N ARG A 176 -7.21 13.47 26.44
CA ARG A 176 -6.95 14.92 26.64
C ARG A 176 -5.67 15.35 25.95
N LEU A 177 -4.59 14.58 26.08
CA LEU A 177 -3.32 14.85 25.40
C LEU A 177 -3.49 14.84 23.87
N ALA A 178 -4.14 13.82 23.32
CA ALA A 178 -4.41 13.72 21.88
C ALA A 178 -5.18 14.95 21.37
N GLY A 179 -6.22 15.39 22.09
CA GLY A 179 -6.96 16.60 21.76
C GLY A 179 -6.13 17.90 21.84
N VAL A 180 -5.17 17.99 22.76
CA VAL A 180 -4.21 19.12 22.79
C VAL A 180 -3.28 19.08 21.58
N VAL A 181 -2.73 17.91 21.25
CA VAL A 181 -1.85 17.71 20.09
C VAL A 181 -2.58 18.05 18.79
N ASP A 182 -3.81 17.60 18.62
CA ASP A 182 -4.62 17.88 17.45
C ASP A 182 -4.86 19.38 17.27
N ARG A 183 -5.21 20.09 18.35
CA ARG A 183 -5.40 21.55 18.32
C ARG A 183 -4.12 22.28 17.91
N LEU A 184 -2.98 21.92 18.52
CA LEU A 184 -1.70 22.54 18.16
C LEU A 184 -1.36 22.31 16.69
N ARG A 185 -1.59 21.09 16.17
CA ARG A 185 -1.34 20.77 14.75
C ARG A 185 -2.31 21.49 13.81
N GLN A 186 -3.53 21.77 14.24
CA GLN A 186 -4.51 22.52 13.47
C GLN A 186 -4.14 24.01 13.38
N GLU A 187 -3.63 24.59 14.47
CA GLU A 187 -3.29 26.03 14.56
C GLU A 187 -1.92 26.36 13.96
N TYR A 188 -0.90 25.55 14.25
CA TYR A 188 0.50 25.82 13.90
C TYR A 188 1.05 24.89 12.80
N GLY A 189 0.22 23.98 12.30
CA GLY A 189 0.59 23.00 11.28
C GLY A 189 1.20 21.71 11.85
N PRO A 190 1.40 20.69 11.00
CA PRO A 190 1.75 19.34 11.44
C PRO A 190 3.16 19.22 12.03
N GLU A 191 4.07 20.16 11.74
CA GLU A 191 5.47 20.11 12.17
C GLU A 191 5.72 20.67 13.57
N VAL A 192 4.73 21.31 14.20
CA VAL A 192 4.86 21.90 15.54
C VAL A 192 5.21 20.86 16.61
N LEU A 193 4.72 19.62 16.44
CA LEU A 193 4.94 18.51 17.34
C LEU A 193 5.19 17.23 16.56
N LEU A 194 6.41 16.72 16.68
CA LEU A 194 6.85 15.47 16.09
C LEU A 194 6.80 14.35 17.12
N ARG A 195 6.41 13.16 16.67
CA ARG A 195 6.54 11.91 17.44
C ARG A 195 7.83 11.20 17.07
N GLY A 196 8.25 10.25 17.89
CA GLY A 196 9.51 9.51 17.66
C GLY A 196 9.57 8.84 16.29
N HIS A 197 8.45 8.31 15.78
CA HIS A 197 8.40 7.74 14.43
C HIS A 197 8.51 8.77 13.31
N ASP A 198 8.16 10.04 13.54
CA ASP A 198 8.31 11.10 12.54
C ASP A 198 9.79 11.43 12.29
N MET A 199 10.67 11.17 13.27
CA MET A 199 12.11 11.40 13.13
C MET A 199 12.74 10.48 12.08
N VAL A 200 12.30 9.22 12.01
CA VAL A 200 12.74 8.26 10.98
C VAL A 200 12.38 8.77 9.58
N LEU A 201 11.23 9.44 9.44
CA LEU A 201 10.74 9.92 8.16
C LEU A 201 11.39 11.23 7.70
N ARG A 202 12.05 11.97 8.60
CA ARG A 202 12.78 13.21 8.26
C ARG A 202 14.09 12.95 7.53
N GLU A 203 14.68 11.77 7.71
CA GLU A 203 15.90 11.36 7.00
C GLU A 203 15.65 11.09 5.51
N GLY A 204 14.37 11.09 5.08
CA GLY A 204 13.93 10.84 3.72
C GLY A 204 13.65 9.37 3.45
N GLU A 205 13.25 9.06 2.21
CA GLU A 205 13.13 7.68 1.76
C GLU A 205 14.51 7.00 1.77
N PRO A 206 14.71 5.94 2.57
CA PRO A 206 15.99 5.25 2.61
C PRO A 206 16.29 4.61 1.25
N ASP A 207 17.58 4.52 0.93
CA ASP A 207 18.02 3.79 -0.25
C ASP A 207 17.72 2.29 -0.05
N PRO A 208 16.88 1.66 -0.89
CA PRO A 208 16.51 0.25 -0.74
C PRO A 208 17.68 -0.71 -0.98
N THR A 209 18.81 -0.21 -1.49
CA THR A 209 20.02 -1.01 -1.68
C THR A 209 20.58 -1.46 -0.32
N PRO A 210 20.67 -2.78 -0.04
CA PRO A 210 21.25 -3.24 1.21
C PRO A 210 22.71 -2.79 1.30
N LYS A 211 23.10 -2.13 2.40
CA LYS A 211 24.48 -1.65 2.66
C LYS A 211 25.52 -2.78 2.85
N PHE A 212 25.19 -4.03 2.52
CA PHE A 212 26.16 -5.12 2.51
C PHE A 212 27.03 -5.03 1.25
N ARG A 213 28.05 -4.17 1.31
CA ARG A 213 29.20 -4.31 0.42
C ARG A 213 30.04 -5.47 0.96
N VAL A 214 29.83 -6.67 0.42
CA VAL A 214 30.80 -7.76 0.58
C VAL A 214 32.04 -7.33 -0.19
N VAL A 215 32.99 -6.71 0.50
CA VAL A 215 34.33 -6.49 -0.03
C VAL A 215 35.01 -7.86 -0.02
N LEU A 216 34.96 -8.55 -1.15
CA LEU A 216 35.86 -9.68 -1.39
C LEU A 216 37.26 -9.11 -1.63
N GLU A 217 37.98 -8.81 -0.54
CA GLU A 217 39.43 -8.64 -0.64
C GLU A 217 40.01 -9.97 -1.15
N PRO A 218 40.78 -9.99 -2.25
CA PRO A 218 41.45 -11.21 -2.71
C PRO A 218 42.56 -11.55 -1.72
N GLY A 219 42.22 -12.29 -0.66
CA GLY A 219 43.20 -12.90 0.24
C GLY A 219 43.98 -14.01 -0.47
N PRO A 220 45.25 -14.23 -0.12
CA PRO A 220 46.10 -15.18 -0.82
C PRO A 220 45.56 -16.61 -0.66
N ILE A 221 45.40 -17.30 -1.79
CA ILE A 221 45.09 -18.72 -1.83
C ILE A 221 46.29 -19.48 -1.27
N VAL A 222 46.24 -19.87 0.01
CA VAL A 222 47.23 -20.76 0.61
C VAL A 222 46.90 -22.19 0.16
N ALA A 223 47.65 -22.69 -0.82
CA ALA A 223 47.59 -24.08 -1.24
C ALA A 223 48.06 -25.00 -0.10
N ARG A 224 47.10 -25.53 0.67
CA ARG A 224 47.39 -26.56 1.69
C ARG A 224 47.63 -27.89 0.97
N ARG A 225 48.90 -28.24 0.82
CA ARG A 225 49.35 -29.54 0.29
C ARG A 225 48.93 -30.63 1.28
N LEU A 226 47.87 -31.37 0.98
CA LEU A 226 47.52 -32.58 1.71
C LEU A 226 48.36 -33.74 1.19
N SER A 227 49.23 -34.25 2.05
CA SER A 227 50.01 -35.47 1.86
C SER A 227 49.14 -36.72 2.08
N GLY A 228 49.19 -37.64 1.11
CA GLY A 228 49.14 -39.09 1.34
C GLY A 228 47.76 -39.73 1.54
N GLY A 229 47.40 -40.65 0.64
CA GLY A 229 46.28 -41.57 0.84
C GLY A 229 45.83 -42.26 -0.44
N SER A 230 46.54 -43.34 -0.80
CA SER A 230 46.24 -44.26 -1.90
C SER A 230 44.81 -44.84 -1.84
N ILE A 231 44.14 -45.00 -2.99
CA ILE A 231 43.43 -46.22 -3.46
C ILE A 231 42.77 -45.94 -4.83
N GLY A 232 43.03 -46.81 -5.81
CA GLY A 232 41.99 -47.29 -6.74
C GLY A 232 41.87 -46.69 -8.15
N LYS A 233 42.71 -47.18 -9.07
CA LYS A 233 42.58 -47.49 -10.53
C LYS A 233 41.64 -46.70 -11.50
N PRO A 234 42.01 -46.66 -12.81
CA PRO A 234 41.51 -45.68 -13.80
C PRO A 234 40.44 -46.23 -14.75
N ILE A 235 39.67 -45.34 -15.39
CA ILE A 235 38.89 -45.66 -16.59
C ILE A 235 39.29 -44.67 -17.72
N HIS A 236 39.75 -45.24 -18.84
CA HIS A 236 39.95 -44.64 -20.18
C HIS A 236 38.64 -43.98 -20.72
N LYS A 237 38.55 -43.08 -21.70
CA LYS A 237 39.40 -42.59 -22.80
C LYS A 237 38.75 -41.33 -23.43
N LEU A 238 39.60 -40.54 -24.11
CA LEU A 238 39.40 -39.48 -25.15
C LEU A 238 38.04 -39.44 -25.88
N GLY A 239 37.46 -38.26 -26.12
CA GLY A 239 37.66 -37.38 -27.30
C GLY A 239 36.25 -37.01 -27.83
N GLU A 240 35.89 -35.81 -28.29
CA GLU A 240 36.43 -35.02 -29.39
C GLU A 240 35.90 -33.57 -29.36
N LEU A 241 36.56 -32.71 -30.13
CA LEU A 241 36.32 -31.28 -30.37
C LEU A 241 35.05 -31.00 -31.17
N GLY A 242 34.36 -29.90 -30.87
CA GLY A 242 33.24 -29.38 -31.69
C GLY A 242 32.87 -27.92 -31.38
N ARG A 243 33.59 -26.99 -32.02
CA ARG A 243 33.22 -25.62 -32.47
C ARG A 243 32.14 -24.84 -31.68
N ASN A 244 32.61 -23.79 -30.98
CA ASN A 244 31.78 -22.68 -30.49
C ASN A 244 31.44 -21.71 -31.66
N GLU A 245 30.16 -21.54 -31.95
CA GLU A 245 29.62 -20.33 -32.62
C GLU A 245 29.02 -19.42 -31.54
N PRO A 246 29.30 -18.10 -31.55
CA PRO A 246 28.69 -17.17 -30.61
C PRO A 246 27.24 -16.81 -31.04
N PRO A 247 26.32 -16.60 -30.08
CA PRO A 247 24.94 -16.22 -30.40
C PRO A 247 24.82 -14.77 -30.89
N ILE A 248 23.97 -14.59 -31.89
CA ILE A 248 23.60 -13.31 -32.51
C ILE A 248 22.77 -12.47 -31.50
N PRO A 249 23.07 -11.17 -31.28
CA PRO A 249 22.28 -10.33 -30.39
C PRO A 249 20.93 -9.91 -31.02
N PRO A 250 19.86 -9.76 -30.22
CA PRO A 250 18.57 -9.30 -30.73
C PRO A 250 18.59 -7.80 -31.08
N GLY A 251 17.95 -7.46 -32.20
CA GLY A 251 17.88 -6.12 -32.77
C GLY A 251 17.17 -5.10 -31.88
N GLU A 252 17.70 -3.88 -31.93
CA GLU A 252 17.25 -2.68 -31.25
C GLU A 252 15.88 -2.20 -31.79
N PRO A 253 14.90 -1.83 -30.95
CA PRO A 253 13.64 -1.24 -31.42
C PRO A 253 13.83 0.23 -31.81
N PRO A 254 13.08 0.74 -32.81
CA PRO A 254 13.27 2.10 -33.32
C PRO A 254 12.82 3.17 -32.32
N ALA A 255 13.59 4.27 -32.27
CA ALA A 255 13.39 5.42 -31.40
C ALA A 255 12.06 6.17 -31.65
N PRO A 256 11.42 6.75 -30.61
CA PRO A 256 10.24 7.59 -30.79
C PRO A 256 10.61 8.97 -31.38
N SER A 257 9.84 9.37 -32.39
CA SER A 257 9.88 10.67 -33.04
C SER A 257 9.68 11.84 -32.06
N ARG A 258 10.58 12.82 -32.11
CA ARG A 258 10.47 14.11 -31.41
C ARG A 258 9.25 14.92 -31.91
N PRO A 259 8.49 15.60 -31.04
CA PRO A 259 7.63 16.69 -31.47
C PRO A 259 8.43 17.99 -31.63
N SER A 260 8.18 18.69 -32.74
CA SER A 260 8.64 20.06 -33.03
C SER A 260 8.00 21.10 -32.09
N PRO A 261 8.68 22.22 -31.79
CA PRO A 261 8.19 23.25 -30.87
C PRO A 261 7.24 24.22 -31.60
N SER A 262 6.04 24.44 -31.08
CA SER A 262 5.21 25.58 -31.50
C SER A 262 4.91 26.50 -30.31
N SER A 263 5.42 27.72 -30.47
CA SER A 263 4.94 29.02 -29.99
C SER A 263 4.42 29.17 -28.56
N ARG A 264 5.22 29.89 -27.77
CA ARG A 264 4.76 30.84 -26.74
C ARG A 264 3.60 31.68 -27.26
N THR A 265 2.55 31.84 -26.46
CA THR A 265 1.78 33.07 -26.41
C THR A 265 1.50 33.39 -24.96
N THR A 266 2.17 34.45 -24.51
CA THR A 266 1.91 35.20 -23.28
C THR A 266 0.52 35.84 -23.41
N SER A 267 -0.32 35.72 -22.38
CA SER A 267 -1.35 36.74 -22.12
C SER A 267 -1.54 36.93 -20.63
N HIS A 268 -1.46 38.21 -20.26
CA HIS A 268 -1.62 38.79 -18.95
C HIS A 268 -3.07 38.69 -18.42
N ALA A 269 -3.16 38.57 -17.09
CA ALA A 269 -4.03 39.29 -16.14
C ALA A 269 -5.55 39.46 -16.43
N ILE A 270 -6.37 39.21 -15.39
CA ILE A 270 -7.12 40.23 -14.61
C ILE A 270 -8.25 39.54 -13.80
N THR A 271 -8.32 39.96 -12.52
CA THR A 271 -9.41 39.87 -11.50
C THR A 271 -9.83 38.52 -10.94
#